data_AF-F0BAC3-F1
#
_entry.id   AF-F0BAC3-F1
#
_cell.length_a   1.000
_cell.length_b   1.000
_cell.length_c   1.000
_cell.angle_alpha   90.00
_cell.angle_beta   90.00
_cell.angle_gamma   90.00
#
_symmetry.space_group_name_H-M   'P 1'
#
loop_
_entity.id
_entity.type
_entity.pdbx_description
1 polymer ?
#
loop_
_entity_poly.entity_id
_entity_poly.type
_entity_poly.pdbx_seq_one_letter_code
_entity_poly.pdbx_strand_id
1 'polypeptide(L)'
;MQWISLTLRTACGRLAHTVVAAALATSVGSVSAAEVKVTGTLRVDQPGAQVSRQLFGQFAEHLGTGIYGGVWVGADSPIANTRGYRNDVLAALKAIAVPNIRWPGGCFADEYHWRDGVGNPAKRPIRVNTHWGGVEESNRFGTHEFMDFTELLGTQAYIAGNVGNAAPDEIAQWTEYMTAPTRSSLANERRANGRDAPWQVPYFGVGNELW
;
A
#
# COMPACT_ATOMS: atom_id res chain seq x y z
N MET A 1 59.32 12.70 69.99
CA MET A 1 59.83 13.72 69.04
C MET A 1 58.65 14.51 68.52
N GLN A 2 58.74 15.83 68.61
CA GLN A 2 58.05 16.91 67.87
C GLN A 2 56.81 16.61 67.00
N TRP A 3 55.78 17.45 66.90
CA TRP A 3 55.27 18.72 67.48
C TRP A 3 54.09 19.10 66.52
N ILE A 4 53.21 20.04 66.91
CA ILE A 4 52.29 20.85 66.05
C ILE A 4 50.97 20.15 65.60
N SER A 5 49.78 20.46 66.15
CA SER A 5 48.97 21.72 66.21
C SER A 5 48.37 22.17 64.86
N LEU A 6 47.03 22.27 64.81
CA LEU A 6 46.21 23.39 64.30
C LEU A 6 44.75 22.90 64.16
N THR A 7 43.84 23.28 65.07
CA THR A 7 42.81 24.35 64.89
C THR A 7 42.05 24.33 63.56
N LEU A 8 40.70 24.29 63.59
CA LEU A 8 39.82 25.46 63.49
C LEU A 8 38.33 25.06 63.29
N ARG A 9 37.48 25.67 64.11
CA ARG A 9 36.12 26.23 63.86
C ARG A 9 35.09 25.37 63.10
N THR A 10 33.91 25.21 63.71
CA THR A 10 32.78 26.16 63.51
C THR A 10 31.63 25.83 64.46
N ALA A 11 31.15 26.87 65.15
CA ALA A 11 29.82 26.89 65.74
C ALA A 11 28.83 27.35 64.67
N CYS A 12 27.68 26.69 64.53
CA CYS A 12 26.48 27.36 64.07
C CYS A 12 25.23 26.66 64.62
N GLY A 13 24.31 27.50 65.09
CA GLY A 13 23.20 27.16 65.96
C GLY A 13 22.14 26.28 65.33
N ARG A 14 21.43 25.60 66.24
CA ARG A 14 20.28 24.74 65.98
C ARG A 14 19.11 25.53 65.41
N LEU A 15 18.49 24.92 64.39
CA LEU A 15 17.14 25.15 63.91
C LEU A 15 16.11 25.14 65.06
N ALA A 16 15.16 26.06 65.03
CA ALA A 16 13.81 25.90 65.57
C ALA A 16 12.86 26.69 64.65
N HIS A 17 12.31 26.06 63.61
CA HIS A 17 10.95 25.51 63.60
C HIS A 17 9.87 26.50 64.07
N THR A 18 9.30 27.26 63.13
CA THR A 18 7.88 27.65 63.26
C THR A 18 7.24 27.74 61.88
N VAL A 19 6.15 26.99 61.77
CA VAL A 19 5.33 26.66 60.60
C VAL A 19 4.44 27.84 60.22
N VAL A 20 4.44 28.25 58.95
CA VAL A 20 3.24 28.78 58.28
C VAL A 20 3.25 28.28 56.83
N ALA A 21 2.79 27.04 56.63
CA ALA A 21 2.40 26.55 55.32
C ALA A 21 0.95 27.01 55.07
N ALA A 22 0.78 28.20 54.48
CA ALA A 22 -0.52 28.64 54.00
C ALA A 22 -0.81 27.94 52.67
N ALA A 23 -1.72 26.98 52.73
CA ALA A 23 -2.18 26.19 51.61
C ALA A 23 -2.89 27.06 50.56
N LEU A 24 -2.22 27.31 49.42
CA LEU A 24 -2.91 27.48 48.14
C LEU A 24 -2.81 26.16 47.37
N ALA A 25 -3.58 25.17 47.81
CA ALA A 25 -3.93 24.06 46.94
C ALA A 25 -5.03 24.59 45.99
N THR A 26 -4.62 25.10 44.83
CA THR A 26 -5.54 25.31 43.72
C THR A 26 -6.15 23.96 43.37
N SER A 27 -7.44 23.81 43.65
CA SER A 27 -8.22 22.68 43.18
C SER A 27 -8.25 22.74 41.67
N VAL A 28 -7.34 22.01 41.02
CA VAL A 28 -7.48 21.65 39.62
C VAL A 28 -8.67 20.69 39.55
N GLY A 29 -9.87 21.26 39.44
CA GLY A 29 -11.09 20.50 39.23
C GLY A 29 -10.89 19.69 37.95
N SER A 30 -10.83 18.38 38.10
CA SER A 30 -10.77 17.47 36.97
C SER A 30 -12.07 17.65 36.19
N VAL A 31 -12.01 18.30 35.04
CA VAL A 31 -13.13 18.34 34.10
C VAL A 31 -13.25 16.94 33.51
N SER A 32 -14.01 16.08 34.19
CA SER A 32 -14.43 14.80 33.62
C SER A 32 -15.40 15.12 32.49
N ALA A 33 -15.08 14.69 31.27
CA ALA A 33 -16.05 14.71 30.19
C ALA A 33 -17.30 13.94 30.65
N ALA A 34 -18.48 14.53 30.45
CA ALA A 34 -19.74 13.87 30.78
C ALA A 34 -19.91 12.62 29.91
N GLU A 35 -20.36 11.52 30.51
CA GLU A 35 -20.65 10.28 29.81
C GLU A 35 -21.77 10.51 28.78
N VAL A 36 -21.49 10.25 27.50
CA VAL A 36 -22.51 10.27 26.45
C VAL A 36 -23.10 8.87 26.34
N LYS A 37 -24.41 8.76 26.59
CA LYS A 37 -25.15 7.49 26.49
C LYS A 37 -25.82 7.40 25.12
N VAL A 38 -25.55 6.30 24.42
CA VAL A 38 -26.18 5.94 23.14
C VAL A 38 -26.94 4.64 23.33
N THR A 39 -28.19 4.60 22.88
CA THR A 39 -29.02 3.39 22.87
C THR A 39 -29.23 2.91 21.42
N GLY A 40 -29.29 1.59 21.23
CA GLY A 40 -29.47 0.99 19.91
C GLY A 40 -30.18 -0.36 19.99
N THR A 41 -30.75 -0.81 18.87
CA THR A 41 -31.41 -2.12 18.72
C THR A 41 -30.79 -2.87 17.55
N LEU A 42 -30.36 -4.12 17.76
CA LEU A 42 -29.84 -5.01 16.73
C LEU A 42 -30.89 -6.08 16.38
N ARG A 43 -31.23 -6.21 15.11
CA ARG A 43 -32.23 -7.17 14.60
C ARG A 43 -31.55 -8.35 13.90
N VAL A 44 -31.14 -9.35 14.67
CA VAL A 44 -30.48 -10.56 14.14
C VAL A 44 -31.46 -11.47 13.37
N ASP A 45 -32.76 -11.35 13.67
CA ASP A 45 -33.88 -12.06 13.04
C ASP A 45 -34.31 -11.49 11.68
N GLN A 46 -33.74 -10.34 11.28
CA GLN A 46 -34.07 -9.64 10.03
C GLN A 46 -32.82 -9.52 9.14
N PRO A 47 -32.35 -10.63 8.54
CA PRO A 47 -31.14 -10.60 7.71
C PRO A 47 -31.32 -9.66 6.51
N GLY A 48 -30.33 -8.81 6.27
CA GLY A 48 -30.25 -7.94 5.10
C GLY A 48 -29.54 -8.60 3.91
N ALA A 49 -29.09 -7.77 2.97
CA ALA A 49 -28.25 -8.22 1.86
C ALA A 49 -26.87 -8.67 2.31
N GLN A 50 -26.20 -9.47 1.48
CA GLN A 50 -24.81 -9.85 1.71
C GLN A 50 -23.89 -8.61 1.68
N VAL A 51 -23.06 -8.46 2.71
CA VAL A 51 -21.92 -7.54 2.68
C VAL A 51 -20.82 -8.20 1.84
N SER A 52 -20.69 -7.77 0.59
CA SER A 52 -19.72 -8.35 -0.35
C SER A 52 -18.30 -8.16 0.16
N ARG A 53 -17.47 -9.21 0.08
CA ARG A 53 -16.04 -9.09 0.40
C ARG A 53 -15.33 -8.03 -0.44
N GLN A 54 -15.81 -7.76 -1.66
CA GLN A 54 -15.19 -6.79 -2.57
C GLN A 54 -15.21 -5.36 -2.04
N LEU A 55 -16.03 -5.07 -1.03
CA LEU A 55 -15.99 -3.79 -0.31
C LEU A 55 -14.64 -3.55 0.39
N PHE A 56 -13.85 -4.60 0.62
CA PHE A 56 -12.51 -4.53 1.20
C PHE A 56 -11.39 -4.57 0.13
N GLY A 57 -11.72 -4.21 -1.12
CA GLY A 57 -10.75 -4.13 -2.22
C GLY A 57 -9.63 -3.13 -1.95
N GLN A 58 -8.50 -3.34 -2.60
CA GLN A 58 -7.31 -2.47 -2.52
C GLN A 58 -7.06 -1.75 -3.84
N PHE A 59 -6.22 -0.73 -3.79
CA PHE A 59 -5.87 0.07 -4.96
C PHE A 59 -4.36 0.33 -4.98
N ALA A 60 -3.69 -0.01 -6.07
CA ALA A 60 -2.24 0.11 -6.23
C ALA A 60 -1.92 0.83 -7.55
N GLU A 61 -1.74 2.14 -7.48
CA GLU A 61 -1.33 2.96 -8.63
C GLU A 61 0.19 2.96 -8.79
N HIS A 62 0.68 3.12 -10.02
CA HIS A 62 2.06 3.54 -10.27
C HIS A 62 2.26 4.99 -9.77
N LEU A 63 2.45 5.13 -8.46
CA LEU A 63 2.52 6.42 -7.76
C LEU A 63 3.55 6.35 -6.64
N GLY A 64 4.54 7.23 -6.70
CA GLY A 64 5.58 7.34 -5.67
C GLY A 64 6.25 5.99 -5.41
N THR A 65 6.21 5.54 -4.16
CA THR A 65 6.78 4.25 -3.75
C THR A 65 5.74 3.13 -3.56
N GLY A 66 4.50 3.33 -4.01
CA GLY A 66 3.44 2.34 -3.87
C GLY A 66 3.76 1.02 -4.56
N ILE A 67 4.25 1.09 -5.81
CA ILE A 67 4.75 -0.07 -6.56
C ILE A 67 6.23 -0.29 -6.27
N TYR A 68 7.10 0.64 -6.67
CA TYR A 68 8.54 0.49 -6.51
C TYR A 68 8.97 0.75 -5.06
N GLY A 69 9.50 -0.29 -4.41
CA GLY A 69 9.82 -0.31 -2.98
C GLY A 69 8.67 -0.81 -2.10
N GLY A 70 7.43 -0.37 -2.37
CA GLY A 70 6.23 -0.78 -1.63
C GLY A 70 5.77 -2.21 -1.92
N VAL A 71 5.85 -2.65 -3.18
CA VAL A 71 5.52 -4.03 -3.59
C VAL A 71 6.71 -4.68 -4.29
N TRP A 72 7.20 -4.03 -5.35
CA TRP A 72 8.26 -4.51 -6.20
C TRP A 72 9.61 -3.95 -5.77
N VAL A 73 10.52 -4.84 -5.39
CA VAL A 73 11.90 -4.51 -5.04
C VAL A 73 12.90 -5.05 -6.07
N GLY A 74 12.45 -5.95 -6.96
CA GLY A 74 13.30 -6.66 -7.92
C GLY A 74 13.93 -7.92 -7.32
N ALA A 75 14.14 -8.94 -8.16
CA ALA A 75 14.60 -10.26 -7.71
C ALA A 75 15.98 -10.21 -7.03
N ASP A 76 16.86 -9.35 -7.52
CA ASP A 76 18.23 -9.19 -7.02
C ASP A 76 18.33 -8.23 -5.81
N SER A 77 17.20 -7.77 -5.28
CA SER A 77 17.17 -6.89 -4.11
C SER A 77 17.70 -7.61 -2.86
N PRO A 78 18.46 -6.92 -1.98
CA PRO A 78 18.82 -7.47 -0.67
C PRO A 78 17.60 -7.60 0.27
N ILE A 79 16.48 -6.95 -0.05
CA ILE A 79 15.22 -7.12 0.69
C ILE A 79 14.67 -8.52 0.40
N ALA A 80 14.35 -9.27 1.45
CA ALA A 80 13.80 -10.61 1.33
C ALA A 80 12.53 -10.60 0.46
N ASN A 81 12.57 -11.30 -0.68
CA ASN A 81 11.55 -11.25 -1.69
C ASN A 81 11.28 -12.63 -2.31
N THR A 82 10.10 -12.76 -2.93
CA THR A 82 9.72 -13.89 -3.77
C THR A 82 9.58 -13.34 -5.18
N ARG A 83 10.44 -13.74 -6.13
CA ARG A 83 10.39 -13.28 -7.54
C ARG A 83 10.38 -11.74 -7.71
N GLY A 84 10.94 -10.99 -6.76
CA GLY A 84 10.98 -9.53 -6.76
C GLY A 84 9.87 -8.84 -5.96
N TYR A 85 8.89 -9.57 -5.44
CA TYR A 85 7.88 -9.04 -4.51
C TYR A 85 8.35 -9.20 -3.07
N ARG A 86 8.40 -8.12 -2.29
CA ARG A 86 8.89 -8.19 -0.90
C ARG A 86 7.97 -9.05 -0.01
N ASN A 87 8.58 -9.95 0.77
CA ASN A 87 7.85 -11.03 1.46
C ASN A 87 7.01 -10.55 2.64
N ASP A 88 7.45 -9.49 3.31
CA ASP A 88 6.74 -8.88 4.43
C ASP A 88 5.37 -8.32 4.00
N VAL A 89 5.32 -7.60 2.88
CA VAL A 89 4.06 -7.07 2.32
C VAL A 89 3.18 -8.19 1.80
N LEU A 90 3.74 -9.17 1.09
CA LEU A 90 2.99 -10.35 0.66
C LEU A 90 2.30 -11.06 1.83
N ALA A 91 3.03 -11.29 2.93
CA ALA A 91 2.48 -11.96 4.11
C ALA A 91 1.37 -11.14 4.77
N ALA A 92 1.57 -9.82 4.92
CA ALA A 92 0.59 -8.93 5.51
C ALA A 92 -0.71 -8.85 4.69
N LEU A 93 -0.61 -8.72 3.36
CA LEU A 93 -1.78 -8.66 2.48
C LEU A 93 -2.55 -9.99 2.45
N LYS A 94 -1.85 -11.13 2.51
CA LYS A 94 -2.51 -12.44 2.66
C LYS A 94 -3.27 -12.56 3.98
N ALA A 95 -2.72 -12.05 5.08
CA ALA A 95 -3.33 -12.17 6.40
C ALA A 95 -4.68 -11.46 6.51
N ILE A 96 -4.89 -10.40 5.71
CA ILE A 96 -6.17 -9.67 5.65
C ILE A 96 -7.09 -10.14 4.51
N ALA A 97 -6.70 -11.20 3.79
CA ALA A 97 -7.47 -11.79 2.69
C ALA A 97 -7.95 -10.76 1.66
N VAL A 98 -7.02 -9.96 1.12
CA VAL A 98 -7.32 -8.95 0.10
C VAL A 98 -8.15 -9.57 -1.04
N PRO A 99 -9.35 -9.05 -1.33
CA PRO A 99 -10.30 -9.71 -2.23
C PRO A 99 -10.08 -9.35 -3.71
N ASN A 100 -9.66 -8.12 -3.98
CA ASN A 100 -9.22 -7.65 -5.30
C ASN A 100 -8.22 -6.49 -5.15
N ILE A 101 -7.45 -6.23 -6.20
CA ILE A 101 -6.57 -5.07 -6.32
C ILE A 101 -6.81 -4.38 -7.66
N ARG A 102 -7.10 -3.07 -7.64
CA ARG A 102 -7.17 -2.22 -8.85
C ARG A 102 -5.79 -1.68 -9.24
N TRP A 103 -5.37 -1.81 -10.50
CA TRP A 103 -4.07 -1.39 -11.06
C TRP A 103 -4.18 -1.18 -12.60
N PRO A 104 -3.33 -0.39 -13.29
CA PRO A 104 -2.21 0.44 -12.82
C PRO A 104 -2.63 1.79 -12.28
N GLY A 105 -3.93 2.05 -12.33
CA GLY A 105 -4.65 2.93 -11.44
C GLY A 105 -4.84 4.36 -11.89
N GLY A 106 -5.86 5.01 -11.30
CA GLY A 106 -5.97 6.47 -11.21
C GLY A 106 -5.73 7.19 -12.52
N CYS A 107 -5.12 8.37 -12.42
CA CYS A 107 -4.70 9.15 -13.56
C CYS A 107 -3.66 8.39 -14.41
N PHE A 108 -2.78 7.61 -13.78
CA PHE A 108 -1.71 6.88 -14.50
C PHE A 108 -2.27 5.92 -15.57
N ALA A 109 -3.40 5.27 -15.31
CA ALA A 109 -4.01 4.28 -16.20
C ALA A 109 -4.44 4.88 -17.53
N ASP A 110 -4.87 6.14 -17.56
CA ASP A 110 -5.31 6.83 -18.78
C ASP A 110 -4.18 7.43 -19.62
N GLU A 111 -2.92 7.24 -19.18
CA GLU A 111 -1.73 7.48 -19.99
C GLU A 111 -0.86 6.22 -20.15
N TYR A 112 -1.30 5.09 -19.57
CA TYR A 112 -0.54 3.85 -19.60
C TYR A 112 -0.79 3.08 -20.90
N HIS A 113 0.30 2.73 -21.60
CA HIS A 113 0.26 1.84 -22.75
C HIS A 113 0.77 0.45 -22.36
N TRP A 114 -0.11 -0.56 -22.33
CA TRP A 114 0.19 -1.85 -21.70
C TRP A 114 1.37 -2.60 -22.32
N ARG A 115 1.63 -2.35 -23.62
CA ARG A 115 2.76 -2.93 -24.34
C ARG A 115 4.11 -2.49 -23.78
N ASP A 116 4.18 -1.33 -23.15
CA ASP A 116 5.39 -0.83 -22.50
C ASP A 116 5.77 -1.69 -21.28
N GLY A 117 4.80 -2.36 -20.65
CA GLY A 117 4.99 -3.20 -19.46
C GLY A 117 5.13 -4.70 -19.73
N VAL A 118 5.33 -5.15 -20.97
CA VAL A 118 5.49 -6.59 -21.29
C VAL A 118 6.80 -6.86 -22.05
N GLY A 119 7.16 -8.14 -22.17
CA GLY A 119 8.39 -8.55 -22.86
C GLY A 119 9.64 -8.39 -22.00
N ASN A 120 10.80 -8.46 -22.68
CA ASN A 120 12.11 -8.37 -22.05
C ASN A 120 12.24 -7.03 -21.29
N PRO A 121 12.47 -7.05 -19.96
CA PRO A 121 12.62 -5.84 -19.15
C PRO A 121 13.62 -4.81 -19.69
N ALA A 122 14.73 -5.26 -20.28
CA ALA A 122 15.75 -4.36 -20.82
C ALA A 122 15.33 -3.62 -22.11
N LYS A 123 14.20 -4.02 -22.71
CA LYS A 123 13.63 -3.39 -23.90
C LYS A 123 12.36 -2.58 -23.60
N ARG A 124 11.89 -2.60 -22.36
CA ARG A 124 10.73 -1.81 -21.94
C ARG A 124 11.13 -0.33 -21.96
N PRO A 125 10.31 0.56 -22.53
CA PRO A 125 10.65 1.98 -22.57
C PRO A 125 10.53 2.59 -21.18
N ILE A 126 11.43 3.53 -20.87
CA ILE A 126 11.25 4.44 -19.76
C ILE A 126 10.24 5.50 -20.19
N ARG A 127 9.21 5.71 -19.38
CA ARG A 127 8.19 6.77 -19.56
C ARG A 127 8.33 7.82 -18.47
N VAL A 128 7.58 8.90 -18.60
CA VAL A 128 7.47 9.93 -17.56
C VAL A 128 6.14 9.73 -16.84
N ASN A 129 6.17 9.62 -15.52
CA ASN A 129 4.98 9.68 -14.70
C ASN A 129 4.58 11.15 -14.51
N THR A 130 3.75 11.64 -15.43
CA THR A 130 3.37 13.05 -15.60
C THR A 130 2.68 13.63 -14.37
N HIS A 131 1.71 12.90 -13.82
CA HIS A 131 0.89 13.32 -12.69
C HIS A 131 1.64 13.27 -11.36
N TRP A 132 2.52 12.27 -11.19
CA TRP A 132 3.14 11.97 -9.91
C TRP A 132 4.62 12.38 -9.85
N GLY A 133 4.87 13.67 -10.10
CA GLY A 133 6.17 14.30 -9.90
C GLY A 133 7.08 14.35 -11.14
N GLY A 134 6.61 13.92 -12.31
CA GLY A 134 7.39 13.96 -13.55
C GLY A 134 8.62 13.04 -13.53
N VAL A 135 8.58 11.99 -12.71
CA VAL A 135 9.69 11.05 -12.52
C VAL A 135 9.70 9.96 -13.59
N GLU A 136 10.83 9.30 -13.76
CA GLU A 136 10.96 8.16 -14.67
C GLU A 136 10.15 6.95 -14.19
N GLU A 137 9.37 6.35 -15.10
CA GLU A 137 8.68 5.08 -14.95
C GLU A 137 9.39 4.02 -15.79
N SER A 138 10.04 3.07 -15.12
CA SER A 138 10.85 2.04 -15.77
C SER A 138 10.04 0.95 -16.49
N ASN A 139 8.74 0.82 -16.19
CA ASN A 139 7.87 -0.27 -16.59
C ASN A 139 8.37 -1.66 -16.17
N ARG A 140 9.24 -1.74 -15.15
CA ARG A 140 9.76 -3.02 -14.66
C ARG A 140 8.69 -3.86 -13.97
N PHE A 141 7.70 -3.21 -13.38
CA PHE A 141 6.47 -3.85 -12.92
C PHE A 141 5.37 -3.58 -13.96
N GLY A 142 5.00 -4.59 -14.75
CA GLY A 142 3.94 -4.47 -15.75
C GLY A 142 2.93 -5.60 -15.66
N THR A 143 2.31 -5.95 -16.79
CA THR A 143 1.18 -6.92 -16.81
C THR A 143 1.54 -8.24 -16.15
N HIS A 144 2.69 -8.84 -16.50
CA HIS A 144 3.08 -10.14 -15.95
C HIS A 144 3.35 -10.03 -14.46
N GLU A 145 4.09 -9.01 -14.04
CA GLU A 145 4.42 -8.82 -12.63
C GLU A 145 3.18 -8.56 -11.77
N PHE A 146 2.21 -7.77 -12.25
CA PHE A 146 0.96 -7.53 -11.53
C PHE A 146 0.08 -8.79 -11.45
N MET A 147 -0.15 -9.47 -12.57
CA MET A 147 -1.03 -10.65 -12.59
C MET A 147 -0.47 -11.77 -11.72
N ASP A 148 0.84 -12.01 -11.78
CA ASP A 148 1.51 -12.99 -10.92
C ASP A 148 1.51 -12.60 -9.43
N PHE A 149 1.54 -11.29 -9.13
CA PHE A 149 1.35 -10.80 -7.76
C PHE A 149 -0.05 -11.13 -7.24
N THR A 150 -1.09 -10.96 -8.08
CA THR A 150 -2.45 -11.31 -7.68
C THR A 150 -2.62 -12.81 -7.42
N GLU A 151 -2.02 -13.67 -8.26
CA GLU A 151 -2.01 -15.12 -8.04
C GLU A 151 -1.25 -15.51 -6.77
N LEU A 152 -0.10 -14.89 -6.51
CA LEU A 152 0.65 -15.14 -5.27
C LEU A 152 -0.16 -14.80 -4.02
N LEU A 153 -0.96 -13.73 -4.06
CA LEU A 153 -1.84 -13.33 -2.96
C LEU A 153 -3.12 -14.18 -2.86
N GLY A 154 -3.51 -14.88 -3.92
CA GLY A 154 -4.83 -15.50 -4.02
C GLY A 154 -5.95 -14.47 -4.14
N THR A 155 -5.66 -13.31 -4.71
CA THR A 155 -6.60 -12.19 -4.89
C THR A 155 -7.04 -12.06 -6.35
N GLN A 156 -8.05 -11.22 -6.61
CA GLN A 156 -8.55 -10.96 -7.96
C GLN A 156 -7.91 -9.71 -8.58
N ALA A 157 -7.59 -9.80 -9.87
CA ALA A 157 -7.17 -8.65 -10.66
C ALA A 157 -8.37 -7.75 -11.01
N TYR A 158 -8.21 -6.46 -10.77
CA TYR A 158 -9.04 -5.42 -11.35
C TYR A 158 -8.15 -4.52 -12.20
N ILE A 159 -8.23 -4.67 -13.52
CA ILE A 159 -7.45 -3.88 -14.48
C ILE A 159 -8.16 -2.57 -14.78
N ALA A 160 -7.45 -1.44 -14.73
CA ALA A 160 -7.90 -0.16 -15.26
C ALA A 160 -7.31 0.05 -16.65
N GLY A 161 -8.15 0.06 -17.68
CA GLY A 161 -7.76 0.27 -19.06
C GLY A 161 -7.76 1.75 -19.45
N ASN A 162 -6.81 2.10 -20.30
CA ASN A 162 -6.66 3.44 -20.84
C ASN A 162 -7.77 3.77 -21.84
N VAL A 163 -8.54 4.82 -21.55
CA VAL A 163 -9.49 5.42 -22.50
C VAL A 163 -9.13 6.87 -22.78
N GLY A 164 -8.41 7.54 -21.85
CA GLY A 164 -8.04 8.94 -21.98
C GLY A 164 -7.20 9.25 -23.22
N ASN A 165 -6.14 8.48 -23.49
CA ASN A 165 -5.22 8.79 -24.59
C ASN A 165 -4.93 7.62 -25.56
N ALA A 166 -5.58 6.46 -25.38
CA ALA A 166 -5.44 5.29 -26.23
C ALA A 166 -6.65 5.09 -27.16
N ALA A 167 -6.40 4.45 -28.32
CA ALA A 167 -7.48 3.97 -29.17
C ALA A 167 -8.11 2.69 -28.58
N PRO A 168 -9.40 2.40 -28.86
CA PRO A 168 -10.11 1.28 -28.23
C PRO A 168 -9.51 -0.11 -28.51
N ASP A 169 -8.74 -0.26 -29.59
CA ASP A 169 -8.06 -1.52 -29.91
C ASP A 169 -7.00 -1.88 -28.86
N GLU A 170 -6.44 -0.90 -28.16
CA GLU A 170 -5.42 -1.14 -27.15
C GLU A 170 -5.93 -2.00 -25.98
N ILE A 171 -7.05 -1.62 -25.37
CA ILE A 171 -7.66 -2.39 -24.27
C ILE A 171 -8.26 -3.72 -24.75
N ALA A 172 -8.71 -3.79 -26.01
CA ALA A 172 -9.18 -5.02 -26.63
C ALA A 172 -8.03 -6.04 -26.77
N GLN A 173 -6.89 -5.60 -27.31
CA GLN A 173 -5.69 -6.44 -27.41
C GLN A 173 -5.15 -6.82 -26.04
N TRP A 174 -5.19 -5.92 -25.06
CA TRP A 174 -4.72 -6.24 -23.71
C TRP A 174 -5.55 -7.33 -23.05
N THR A 175 -6.87 -7.25 -23.23
CA THR A 175 -7.81 -8.28 -22.75
C THR A 175 -7.53 -9.62 -23.41
N GLU A 176 -7.35 -9.65 -24.74
CA GLU A 176 -6.97 -10.88 -25.46
C GLU A 176 -5.64 -11.44 -24.96
N TYR A 177 -4.62 -10.59 -24.83
CA TYR A 177 -3.30 -10.95 -24.35
C TYR A 177 -3.36 -11.67 -23.00
N MET A 178 -4.13 -11.14 -22.04
CA MET A 178 -4.24 -11.71 -20.69
C MET A 178 -5.12 -12.97 -20.63
N THR A 179 -6.20 -13.02 -21.41
CA THR A 179 -7.30 -13.99 -21.17
C THR A 179 -7.48 -15.04 -22.25
N ALA A 180 -6.89 -14.87 -23.45
CA ALA A 180 -7.15 -15.78 -24.55
C ALA A 180 -6.52 -17.17 -24.34
N PRO A 181 -7.34 -18.25 -24.37
CA PRO A 181 -6.84 -19.64 -24.27
C PRO A 181 -6.37 -20.18 -25.63
N THR A 182 -6.69 -19.47 -26.72
CA THR A 182 -6.41 -19.90 -28.09
C THR A 182 -4.91 -19.77 -28.44
N ARG A 183 -4.58 -20.03 -29.71
CA ARG A 183 -3.23 -19.87 -30.28
C ARG A 183 -3.10 -18.59 -31.12
N SER A 184 -3.86 -17.54 -30.79
CA SER A 184 -3.72 -16.24 -31.45
C SER A 184 -2.31 -15.66 -31.21
N SER A 185 -1.91 -14.68 -32.03
CA SER A 185 -0.59 -14.05 -31.90
C SER A 185 -0.39 -13.39 -30.53
N LEU A 186 -1.41 -12.71 -29.98
CA LEU A 186 -1.33 -12.10 -28.64
C LEU A 186 -1.25 -13.15 -27.53
N ALA A 187 -2.03 -14.23 -27.63
CA ALA A 187 -1.92 -15.33 -26.68
C ALA A 187 -0.52 -15.95 -26.74
N ASN A 188 0.02 -16.20 -27.93
CA ASN A 188 1.38 -16.74 -28.09
C ASN A 188 2.47 -15.76 -27.63
N GLU A 189 2.25 -14.45 -27.77
CA GLU A 189 3.14 -13.42 -27.21
C GLU A 189 3.17 -13.49 -25.67
N ARG A 190 2.02 -13.70 -25.01
CA ARG A 190 1.96 -13.98 -23.56
C ARG A 190 2.77 -15.23 -23.20
N ARG A 191 2.62 -16.32 -23.96
CA ARG A 191 3.38 -17.56 -23.75
C ARG A 191 4.88 -17.35 -23.90
N ALA A 192 5.29 -16.62 -24.95
CA ALA A 192 6.69 -16.28 -25.19
C ALA A 192 7.29 -15.43 -24.06
N ASN A 193 6.46 -14.63 -23.39
CA ASN A 193 6.86 -13.84 -22.21
C ASN A 193 6.81 -14.63 -20.89
N GLY A 194 6.58 -15.96 -20.93
CA GLY A 194 6.71 -16.84 -19.77
C GLY A 194 5.40 -17.25 -19.11
N ARG A 195 4.24 -16.85 -19.65
CA ARG A 195 2.93 -17.27 -19.13
C ARG A 195 2.13 -18.07 -20.16
N ASP A 196 2.09 -19.39 -19.96
CA ASP A 196 1.37 -20.29 -20.88
C ASP A 196 -0.16 -20.13 -20.79
N ALA A 197 -0.72 -20.45 -19.62
CA ALA A 197 -2.15 -20.38 -19.37
C ALA A 197 -2.64 -18.92 -19.28
N PRO A 198 -3.89 -18.62 -19.65
CA PRO A 198 -4.48 -17.31 -19.37
C PRO A 198 -4.50 -16.98 -17.88
N TRP A 199 -4.64 -15.69 -17.56
CA TRP A 199 -5.04 -15.26 -16.22
C TRP A 199 -6.56 -15.01 -16.17
N GLN A 200 -7.08 -14.93 -14.95
CA GLN A 200 -8.45 -14.46 -14.70
C GLN A 200 -8.45 -12.93 -14.57
N VAL A 201 -9.29 -12.25 -15.34
CA VAL A 201 -9.50 -10.79 -15.24
C VAL A 201 -10.99 -10.54 -14.97
N PRO A 202 -11.45 -10.71 -13.71
CA PRO A 202 -12.87 -10.62 -13.36
C PRO A 202 -13.42 -9.18 -13.39
N TYR A 203 -12.55 -8.16 -13.33
CA TYR A 203 -12.94 -6.76 -13.35
C TYR A 203 -12.05 -5.98 -14.33
N PHE A 204 -12.67 -5.18 -15.19
CA PHE A 204 -12.00 -4.29 -16.12
C PHE A 204 -12.68 -2.92 -16.09
N GLY A 205 -11.95 -1.88 -15.71
CA GLY A 205 -12.39 -0.50 -15.70
C GLY A 205 -12.09 0.13 -17.05
N VAL A 206 -13.10 0.75 -17.66
CA VAL A 206 -13.00 1.35 -18.99
C VAL A 206 -12.82 2.86 -18.81
N GLY A 207 -11.56 3.26 -18.65
CA GLY A 207 -11.17 4.62 -18.27
C GLY A 207 -11.26 4.89 -16.77
N ASN A 208 -10.54 5.92 -16.31
CA ASN A 208 -10.57 6.41 -14.94
C ASN A 208 -10.68 7.95 -14.95
N GLU A 209 -11.56 8.50 -14.10
CA GLU A 209 -11.67 9.96 -13.89
C GLU A 209 -11.75 10.80 -15.18
N LEU A 210 -12.57 10.37 -16.15
CA LEU A 210 -12.70 11.02 -17.47
C LEU A 210 -13.37 12.42 -17.46
N TRP A 211 -13.70 12.97 -16.29
CA TRP A 211 -14.50 14.19 -16.12
C TRP A 211 -13.69 15.47 -16.13
#